data_AF-A0A255XKT8-F1
#
_entry.id   AF-A0A255XKT8-F1
#
_cell.length_a   1.000
_cell.length_b   1.000
_cell.length_c   1.000
_cell.angle_alpha   90.00
_cell.angle_beta   90.00
_cell.angle_gamma   90.00
#
_symmetry.space_group_name_H-M   'P 1'
#
loop_
_entity.id
_entity.type
_entity.pdbx_description
1 polymer ?
#
loop_
_entity_poly.entity_id
_entity_poly.type
_entity_poly.pdbx_seq_one_letter_code
_entity_poly.pdbx_strand_id
1 'polypeptide(L)' 'MPAFDAILAARREAGLTQAEVAERMGTKAPAVARLEQALVTGRPSPSLATLNRYARALGKKLEVRLV' A
#
# COMPACT_ATOMS: atom_id res chain seq x y z
N MET A 1 14.68 9.19 2.93
CA MET A 1 13.43 9.70 2.32
C MET A 1 12.59 8.49 1.97
N PRO A 2 11.55 8.14 2.74
CA PRO A 2 10.67 7.05 2.35
C PRO A 2 9.92 7.49 1.09
N ALA A 3 9.93 6.66 0.06
CA ALA A 3 9.41 7.05 -1.26
C ALA A 3 7.87 7.17 -1.31
N PHE A 4 7.15 6.66 -0.30
CA PHE A 4 5.69 6.49 -0.36
C PHE A 4 4.96 6.74 0.99
N ASP A 5 5.42 7.70 1.79
CA ASP A 5 4.81 7.99 3.11
C ASP A 5 3.29 8.22 3.07
N ALA A 6 2.79 8.87 2.01
CA ALA A 6 1.36 9.10 1.80
C ALA A 6 0.53 7.81 1.75
N ILE A 7 1.11 6.70 1.24
CA ILE A 7 0.41 5.42 1.13
C ILE A 7 0.26 4.75 2.51
N LEU A 8 1.29 4.87 3.36
CA LEU A 8 1.26 4.36 4.72
C LEU A 8 0.33 5.19 5.62
N ALA A 9 0.37 6.52 5.46
CA ALA A 9 -0.56 7.42 6.13
C ALA A 9 -2.02 7.08 5.77
N ALA A 10 -2.31 6.84 4.49
CA ALA A 10 -3.65 6.47 4.05
C ALA A 10 -4.19 5.19 4.71
N ARG A 11 -3.34 4.18 4.99
CA ARG A 11 -3.78 3.01 5.75
C ARG A 11 -4.13 3.36 7.19
N ARG A 12 -3.30 4.17 7.85
CA ARG A 12 -3.51 4.60 9.23
C ARG A 12 -4.80 5.42 9.35
N GLU A 13 -5.05 6.32 8.42
CA GLU A 13 -6.29 7.10 8.34
C GLU A 13 -7.53 6.22 8.10
N ALA A 14 -7.38 5.13 7.34
CA ALA A 14 -8.45 4.15 7.15
C ALA A 14 -8.71 3.28 8.38
N GLY A 15 -7.86 3.35 9.43
CA GLY A 15 -7.99 2.56 10.64
C GLY A 15 -7.74 1.05 10.46
N LEU A 16 -7.14 0.65 9.34
CA LEU A 16 -6.98 -0.77 8.98
C LEU A 16 -5.65 -1.33 9.44
N THR A 17 -5.66 -2.54 9.98
CA THR A 17 -4.49 -3.38 10.21
C THR A 17 -3.96 -3.96 8.89
N GLN A 18 -2.71 -4.42 8.89
CA GLN A 18 -2.15 -5.13 7.73
C GLN A 18 -2.92 -6.41 7.39
N ALA A 19 -3.52 -7.07 8.39
CA ALA A 19 -4.32 -8.28 8.19
C ALA A 19 -5.63 -7.96 7.46
N GLU A 20 -6.34 -6.90 7.87
CA GLU A 20 -7.58 -6.46 7.20
C GLU A 20 -7.31 -5.98 5.78
N VAL A 21 -6.20 -5.27 5.55
CA VAL A 21 -5.79 -4.91 4.19
C VAL A 21 -5.51 -6.17 3.36
N ALA A 22 -4.84 -7.16 3.94
CA ALA A 22 -4.55 -8.41 3.24
C ALA A 22 -5.82 -9.16 2.86
N GLU A 23 -6.80 -9.25 3.76
CA GLU A 23 -8.10 -9.83 3.51
C GLU A 23 -8.81 -9.13 2.33
N ARG A 24 -8.88 -7.80 2.36
CA ARG A 24 -9.46 -6.99 1.27
C ARG A 24 -8.71 -7.12 -0.06
N MET A 25 -7.41 -7.36 -0.01
CA MET A 25 -6.57 -7.61 -1.19
C MET A 25 -6.64 -9.07 -1.68
N GLY A 26 -7.28 -9.98 -0.96
CA GLY A 26 -7.28 -11.41 -1.25
C GLY A 26 -5.89 -12.04 -1.12
N THR A 27 -5.10 -11.59 -0.14
CA THR A 27 -3.74 -12.07 0.11
C THR A 27 -3.48 -12.35 1.58
N LYS A 28 -2.26 -12.75 1.95
CA LYS A 28 -1.87 -13.04 3.34
C LYS A 28 -1.20 -11.83 3.98
N ALA A 29 -1.39 -11.63 5.29
CA ALA A 29 -0.79 -10.52 6.04
C ALA A 29 0.73 -10.34 5.82
N PRO A 30 1.56 -11.41 5.76
CA PRO A 30 2.99 -11.26 5.45
C PRO A 30 3.28 -10.67 4.06
N ALA A 31 2.39 -10.86 3.08
CA ALA A 31 2.54 -10.25 1.77
C ALA A 31 2.34 -8.73 1.83
N VAL A 32 1.36 -8.26 2.62
CA VAL A 32 1.12 -6.83 2.87
C VAL A 32 2.25 -6.22 3.70
N ALA A 33 2.74 -6.91 4.73
CA ALA A 33 3.88 -6.44 5.52
C ALA A 33 5.14 -6.23 4.65
N ARG A 34 5.45 -7.18 3.75
CA ARG A 34 6.55 -7.03 2.78
C ARG A 34 6.33 -5.89 1.80
N LEU A 35 5.09 -5.71 1.32
CA LEU A 35 4.72 -4.58 0.47
C LEU A 35 4.96 -3.25 1.19
N GLU A 36 4.48 -3.11 2.42
CA GLU A 36 4.69 -1.89 3.23
C GLU A 36 6.18 -1.63 3.50
N GLN A 37 6.97 -2.66 3.79
CA GLN A 37 8.43 -2.51 3.89
C GLN A 37 9.04 -1.98 2.59
N ALA A 38 8.65 -2.53 1.44
CA ALA A 38 9.11 -2.07 0.14
C ALA A 38 8.72 -0.61 -0.17
N LEU A 39 7.58 -0.14 0.35
CA LEU A 39 7.14 1.26 0.26
C LEU A 39 8.01 2.20 1.11
N VAL A 40 8.47 1.74 2.28
CA VAL A 40 9.38 2.52 3.15
C VAL A 40 10.78 2.60 2.54
N THR A 41 11.33 1.46 2.11
CA THR A 41 12.71 1.38 1.59
C THR A 41 12.81 1.82 0.13
N GLY A 42 11.69 1.88 -0.59
CA GLY A 42 11.63 2.08 -2.04
C GLY A 42 12.13 0.88 -2.84
N ARG A 43 12.50 -0.24 -2.21
CA ARG A 43 13.16 -1.40 -2.88
C ARG A 43 12.73 -2.75 -2.30
N PRO A 44 12.41 -3.76 -3.15
CA PRO A 44 12.15 -3.63 -4.58
C PRO A 44 10.90 -2.77 -4.83
N SER A 45 10.90 -1.94 -5.86
CA SER A 45 9.78 -1.03 -6.09
C SER A 45 8.52 -1.81 -6.54
N PRO A 46 7.38 -1.69 -5.83
CA PRO A 46 6.16 -2.38 -6.23
C PRO A 46 5.59 -1.80 -7.53
N SER A 47 4.91 -2.63 -8.32
CA SER A 47 4.26 -2.19 -9.56
C SER A 47 3.06 -1.27 -9.29
N LEU A 48 2.73 -0.40 -10.25
CA LEU A 48 1.52 0.42 -10.20
C LEU A 48 0.24 -0.41 -9.99
N ALA A 49 0.19 -1.63 -10.55
CA ALA A 49 -0.92 -2.55 -10.35
C ALA A 49 -1.06 -2.97 -8.87
N THR A 50 0.06 -3.21 -8.17
CA THR A 50 0.05 -3.54 -6.74
C THR A 50 -0.33 -2.33 -5.90
N LEU A 51 0.17 -1.13 -6.21
CA LEU A 51 -0.23 0.12 -5.56
C LEU A 51 -1.74 0.37 -5.73
N ASN A 52 -2.29 0.13 -6.91
CA ASN A 52 -3.71 0.32 -7.19
C ASN A 52 -4.58 -0.69 -6.41
N ARG A 53 -4.18 -1.96 -6.32
CA ARG A 53 -4.88 -2.96 -5.49
C ARG A 53 -4.86 -2.57 -4.02
N TYR A 54 -3.73 -2.10 -3.53
CA TYR A 54 -3.59 -1.62 -2.16
C TYR A 54 -4.50 -0.41 -1.91
N ALA A 55 -4.48 0.60 -2.79
CA ALA A 55 -5.39 1.75 -2.69
C ALA A 55 -6.87 1.33 -2.67
N ARG A 56 -7.27 0.39 -3.53
CA ARG A 56 -8.64 -0.16 -3.53
C ARG A 56 -9.01 -0.85 -2.22
N ALA A 57 -8.10 -1.61 -1.62
CA ALA A 57 -8.33 -2.22 -0.30
C ALA A 57 -8.54 -1.18 0.81
N LEU A 58 -7.92 0.00 0.68
CA LEU A 58 -8.15 1.14 1.56
C LEU A 58 -9.44 1.93 1.23
N GLY A 59 -10.17 1.58 0.16
CA GLY A 59 -11.30 2.37 -0.34
C GLY A 59 -10.87 3.69 -1.00
N LYS A 60 -9.62 3.76 -1.49
CA LYS A 60 -9.02 4.93 -2.14
C LYS A 60 -8.76 4.63 -3.62
N LYS A 61 -8.38 5.68 -4.37
CA LYS A 61 -7.96 5.60 -5.78
C LYS A 61 -6.50 6.02 -5.90
N LEU A 62 -5.71 5.28 -6.68
CA LEU A 62 -4.35 5.69 -7.04
C LEU A 62 -4.41 6.74 -8.16
N GLU A 63 -3.78 7.88 -7.94
CA GLU A 63 -3.55 8.92 -8.95
C GLU A 63 -2.05 9.13 -9.15
N VAL A 64 -1.59 9.16 -10.40
CA VAL A 64 -0.19 9.42 -10.76
C VAL A 64 -0.18 10.68 -11.61
N ARG A 65 0.58 11.70 -11.20
CA ARG A 65 0.71 12.98 -11.89
C ARG A 65 2.18 13.27 -12.14
N LEU A 66 2.49 13.62 -13.39
CA LEU A 66 3.79 14.15 -13.80
C LEU A 66 3.66 15.67 -13.84
N VAL A 67 4.55 16.37 -13.14
CA VAL A 67 4.60 17.84 -13.07
C VAL A 67 5.96 18.33 -13.51
#